data_AF-A0A1H1SVJ4-F1
#
_entry.id   AF-A0A1H1SVJ4-F1
#
_cell.length_a   1.000
_cell.length_b   1.000
_cell.length_c   1.000
_cell.angle_alpha   90.00
_cell.angle_beta   90.00
_cell.angle_gamma   90.00
#
_symmetry.space_group_name_H-M   'P 1'
#
loop_
_entity.id
_entity.type
_entity.pdbx_description
1 polymer ?
#
loop_
_entity_poly.entity_id
_entity_poly.type
_entity_poly.pdbx_seq_one_letter_code
_entity_poly.pdbx_strand_id
1 'polypeptide(L)'
;MATSFERHVRRQVNEFLQTILMIDDEAFRRETGATTLPPDENWDESEGASVGSPLKLVAPSASVEGDELDVQAVSRSFAEEALACAILSPQSLQENEDFRPAFVATAKRADALILDWNLNGDNGATAEKLIKAVLRNDTKSPRRRLRLLTIYTGEPDLTQIAERVSKATTESLPEDELKWDDDRRRVAFSRGPLRVAVFAKEHVRSISTELADRRRAIHELPSLVVEEFSRHSLGLVTAASLSALSGIRNDAHRLLAALGPEIDGAVLGQRVSLPHPEDVERQVEGLIASELEAIVQDHEVGSHVGLKRIRQWLNHKTGLGERGISTFKSMNAKIRLQLLADGFSSEMKAKLQDAGISNSRQRKLMAEATHLFVESLEEKQSSDQLFSMRMSLRSRYAKPSPVLQLGTIVEQDGLYAVCVQPLCDSVRINGSRMFPLLPLEIVNEGDRSPSDLTVRDSNSSGGYVRLRLVPKPSRILMRDFESSASGTVKVRRYRKVERFSEVKVKGRGKSWRWVGDLKADHAQRMVERLSSEFSRVGLEEAESLRQGW
;
A
#
# COMPACT_ATOMS: atom_id res chain seq x y z
N MET A 1 -0.73 9.30 27.10
CA MET A 1 -2.09 9.55 26.57
C MET A 1 -2.01 9.78 25.08
N ALA A 2 -2.90 9.16 24.29
CA ALA A 2 -2.88 9.30 22.84
C ALA A 2 -3.25 10.73 22.40
N THR A 3 -2.46 11.29 21.47
CA THR A 3 -2.72 12.60 20.88
C THR A 3 -4.03 12.61 20.08
N SER A 4 -4.56 13.80 19.77
CA SER A 4 -5.75 13.90 18.92
C SER A 4 -5.54 13.33 17.52
N PHE A 5 -4.30 13.33 17.02
CA PHE A 5 -3.97 12.75 15.72
C PHE A 5 -3.96 11.22 15.78
N GLU A 6 -3.33 10.63 16.80
CA GLU A 6 -3.34 9.17 17.01
C GLU A 6 -4.77 8.62 17.17
N ARG A 7 -5.63 9.32 17.93
CA ARG A 7 -7.05 8.94 18.05
C ARG A 7 -7.78 9.00 16.71
N HIS A 8 -7.45 9.97 15.86
CA HIS A 8 -8.02 10.05 14.52
C HIS A 8 -7.58 8.86 13.65
N VAL A 9 -6.28 8.54 13.64
CA VAL A 9 -5.75 7.37 12.90
C VAL A 9 -6.35 6.07 13.42
N ARG A 10 -6.44 5.89 14.74
CA ARG A 10 -7.07 4.72 15.39
C ARG A 10 -8.49 4.48 14.91
N ARG A 11 -9.28 5.55 14.79
CA ARG A 11 -10.65 5.43 14.26
C ARG A 11 -10.67 4.93 12.81
N GLN A 12 -9.77 5.43 11.95
CA GLN A 12 -9.70 5.00 10.55
C GLN A 12 -9.20 3.57 10.40
N VAL A 13 -8.28 3.15 11.28
CA VAL A 13 -7.87 1.75 11.37
C VAL A 13 -9.03 0.87 11.83
N ASN A 14 -9.81 1.29 12.82
CA ASN A 14 -10.95 0.52 13.30
C ASN A 14 -12.01 0.32 12.21
N GLU A 15 -12.29 1.37 11.44
CA GLU A 15 -13.20 1.29 10.28
C GLU A 15 -12.63 0.44 9.13
N PHE A 16 -11.31 0.23 9.08
CA PHE A 16 -10.64 -0.52 8.02
C PHE A 16 -10.44 -2.01 8.35
N LEU A 17 -10.11 -2.33 9.60
CA LEU A 17 -9.91 -3.71 10.03
C LEU A 17 -11.25 -4.43 10.04
N GLN A 18 -11.28 -5.64 9.49
CA GLN A 18 -12.46 -6.50 9.56
C GLN A 18 -12.12 -7.95 9.85
N THR A 19 -10.99 -8.44 9.37
CA THR A 19 -10.66 -9.86 9.42
C THR A 19 -9.35 -10.10 10.15
N ILE A 20 -9.44 -10.83 11.26
CA ILE A 20 -8.31 -11.25 12.09
C ILE A 20 -8.20 -12.77 11.99
N LEU A 21 -6.97 -13.26 11.86
CA LEU A 21 -6.70 -14.69 11.94
C LEU A 21 -5.84 -14.96 13.17
N MET A 22 -6.36 -15.77 14.08
CA MET A 22 -5.67 -16.25 15.27
C MET A 22 -5.30 -17.73 15.10
N ILE A 23 -4.08 -18.10 15.50
CA ILE A 23 -3.66 -19.49 15.65
C ILE A 23 -3.26 -19.75 17.09
N ASP A 24 -3.84 -20.79 17.68
CA ASP A 24 -3.60 -21.22 19.05
C ASP A 24 -4.03 -22.70 19.15
N ASP A 25 -3.13 -23.59 19.57
CA ASP A 25 -3.37 -25.04 19.69
C ASP A 25 -4.24 -25.41 20.90
N GLU A 26 -4.47 -24.49 21.82
CA GLU A 26 -5.30 -24.68 23.02
C GLU A 26 -6.77 -24.32 22.79
N ALA A 27 -7.12 -23.75 21.63
CA ALA A 27 -8.46 -23.25 21.33
C ALA A 27 -9.56 -24.32 21.17
N PHE A 28 -9.22 -25.55 20.76
CA PHE A 28 -10.22 -26.61 20.54
C PHE A 28 -9.76 -27.97 21.08
N ARG A 29 -9.05 -28.02 22.21
CA ARG A 29 -8.62 -29.31 22.78
C ARG A 29 -9.84 -30.20 22.96
N ARG A 30 -9.92 -31.25 22.13
CA ARG A 30 -10.95 -32.27 22.30
C ARG A 30 -10.60 -33.05 23.56
N GLU A 31 -11.50 -33.07 24.53
CA GLU A 31 -11.45 -34.08 25.58
C GLU A 31 -11.42 -35.46 24.89
N THR A 32 -10.30 -36.16 24.95
CA THR A 32 -10.26 -37.60 24.69
C THR A 32 -10.85 -38.33 25.90
N GLY A 33 -12.07 -37.96 26.27
CA GLY A 33 -12.94 -38.79 27.10
C GLY A 33 -13.69 -39.69 26.15
N ALA A 34 -13.38 -40.98 26.17
CA ALA A 34 -14.16 -42.00 25.48
C ALA A 34 -15.60 -41.97 26.03
N THR A 35 -16.44 -41.10 25.47
CA THR A 35 -17.87 -41.15 25.71
C THR A 35 -18.36 -42.25 24.79
N THR A 36 -18.52 -43.44 25.35
CA THR A 36 -19.32 -44.50 24.74
C THR A 36 -20.67 -43.89 24.40
N LEU A 37 -20.88 -43.56 23.13
CA LEU A 37 -22.21 -43.22 22.61
C LEU A 37 -23.10 -44.45 22.87
N PRO A 38 -24.29 -44.28 23.48
CA PRO A 38 -25.29 -45.34 23.49
C PRO A 38 -25.64 -45.69 22.04
N PRO A 39 -25.94 -46.96 21.73
CA PRO A 39 -26.22 -47.40 20.38
C PRO A 39 -27.47 -46.70 19.83
N ASP A 40 -27.39 -46.32 18.55
CA ASP A 40 -28.39 -45.70 17.69
C ASP A 40 -29.84 -45.74 18.20
N GLU A 41 -30.39 -44.57 18.56
CA GLU A 41 -31.84 -44.39 18.57
C GLU A 41 -32.29 -44.20 17.12
N ASN A 42 -32.86 -45.30 16.62
CA ASN A 42 -33.61 -45.43 15.39
C ASN A 42 -34.70 -44.34 15.34
N TRP A 43 -34.65 -43.47 14.32
CA TRP A 43 -35.71 -42.48 14.07
C TRP A 43 -36.91 -43.18 13.42
N ASP A 44 -37.75 -43.83 14.24
CA ASP A 44 -39.10 -44.19 13.83
C ASP A 44 -40.04 -43.03 14.15
N GLU A 45 -40.59 -42.44 13.09
CA GLU A 45 -41.66 -41.45 13.16
C GLU A 45 -42.89 -42.05 13.84
N SER A 46 -43.25 -41.55 15.02
CA SER A 46 -44.62 -41.66 15.50
C SER A 46 -45.06 -40.37 16.20
N GLU A 47 -46.12 -39.78 15.63
CA GLU A 47 -46.84 -38.63 16.15
C GLU A 47 -47.55 -38.98 17.46
N GLY A 48 -47.39 -38.15 18.48
CA GLY A 48 -48.12 -38.29 19.74
C GLY A 48 -47.64 -37.33 20.81
N ALA A 49 -48.14 -36.09 20.77
CA ALA A 49 -47.83 -35.06 21.73
C ALA A 49 -48.24 -35.44 23.17
N SER A 50 -47.28 -35.41 24.09
CA SER A 50 -47.56 -35.17 25.51
C SER A 50 -46.58 -34.14 26.07
N VAL A 51 -47.14 -33.12 26.74
CA VAL A 51 -46.42 -31.98 27.29
C VAL A 51 -45.56 -32.46 28.47
N GLY A 52 -44.26 -32.62 28.23
CA GLY A 52 -43.26 -32.91 29.25
C GLY A 52 -42.76 -31.64 29.94
N SER A 53 -42.69 -31.68 31.27
CA SER A 53 -42.16 -30.65 32.17
C SER A 53 -40.82 -30.07 31.69
N PRO A 54 -40.53 -28.78 31.97
CA PRO A 54 -39.29 -28.16 31.51
C PRO A 54 -38.08 -28.91 32.06
N LEU A 55 -37.26 -29.44 31.15
CA LEU A 55 -35.96 -30.02 31.46
C LEU A 55 -35.13 -28.96 32.20
N LYS A 56 -34.85 -29.24 33.46
CA LYS A 56 -33.96 -28.42 34.28
C LYS A 56 -32.54 -28.67 33.76
N LEU A 57 -32.08 -27.80 32.86
CA LEU A 57 -30.69 -27.77 32.40
C LEU A 57 -29.78 -27.55 33.60
N VAL A 58 -29.12 -28.62 34.04
CA VAL A 58 -28.00 -28.54 34.99
C VAL A 58 -26.77 -28.24 34.14
N ALA A 59 -26.23 -27.03 34.26
CA ALA A 59 -24.95 -26.70 33.67
C ALA A 59 -23.88 -27.66 34.24
N PRO A 60 -22.96 -28.21 33.41
CA PRO A 60 -21.86 -28.98 33.94
C PRO A 60 -21.02 -28.07 34.84
N SER A 61 -21.04 -28.32 36.14
CA SER A 61 -20.09 -27.72 37.06
C SER A 61 -18.77 -28.49 36.96
N ALA A 62 -17.94 -28.08 36.02
CA ALA A 62 -16.55 -28.50 35.96
C ALA A 62 -15.68 -27.26 35.77
N SER A 63 -15.29 -26.64 36.88
CA SER A 63 -14.10 -25.80 36.93
C SER A 63 -12.90 -26.73 36.73
N VAL A 64 -12.39 -26.80 35.51
CA VAL A 64 -11.12 -27.47 35.21
C VAL A 64 -10.06 -26.38 35.15
N GLU A 65 -9.10 -26.43 36.08
CA GLU A 65 -7.85 -25.67 35.97
C GLU A 65 -7.05 -26.23 34.79
N GLY A 66 -7.02 -25.49 33.69
CA GLY A 66 -6.19 -25.74 32.52
C GLY A 66 -6.18 -24.51 31.62
N ASP A 67 -5.04 -24.23 30.99
CA ASP A 67 -4.85 -23.19 29.97
C ASP A 67 -5.64 -23.52 28.69
N GLU A 68 -6.97 -23.61 28.78
CA GLU A 68 -7.85 -23.76 27.62
C GLU A 68 -8.27 -22.36 27.15
N LEU A 69 -8.01 -22.05 25.89
CA LEU A 69 -8.38 -20.76 25.33
C LEU A 69 -9.90 -20.73 25.11
N ASP A 70 -10.61 -19.86 25.84
CA ASP A 70 -12.05 -19.67 25.66
C ASP A 70 -12.33 -18.99 24.30
N VAL A 71 -12.61 -19.82 23.30
CA VAL A 71 -12.94 -19.41 21.93
C VAL A 71 -14.18 -18.52 21.89
N GLN A 72 -15.15 -18.76 22.75
CA GLN A 72 -16.36 -17.95 22.81
C GLN A 72 -16.03 -16.55 23.32
N ALA A 73 -15.20 -16.44 24.36
CA ALA A 73 -14.71 -15.16 24.86
C ALA A 73 -13.88 -14.41 23.81
N VAL A 74 -13.00 -15.10 23.06
CA VAL A 74 -12.27 -14.48 21.94
C VAL A 74 -13.24 -13.95 20.89
N SER A 75 -14.11 -14.82 20.39
CA SER A 75 -15.05 -14.47 19.31
C SER A 75 -15.94 -13.29 19.70
N ARG A 76 -16.46 -13.31 20.94
CA ARG A 76 -17.26 -12.22 21.49
C ARG A 76 -16.47 -10.92 21.62
N SER A 77 -15.25 -10.96 22.15
CA SER A 77 -14.42 -9.76 22.34
C SER A 77 -14.12 -9.07 21.01
N PHE A 78 -13.81 -9.84 19.96
CA PHE A 78 -13.60 -9.28 18.62
C PHE A 78 -14.91 -8.76 18.01
N ALA A 79 -16.02 -9.46 18.19
CA ALA A 79 -17.32 -9.03 17.68
C ALA A 79 -17.82 -7.72 18.32
N GLU A 80 -17.51 -7.48 19.60
CA GLU A 80 -17.83 -6.22 20.30
C GLU A 80 -17.12 -5.00 19.67
N GLU A 81 -15.98 -5.20 19.01
CA GLU A 81 -15.26 -4.18 18.21
C GLU A 81 -15.59 -4.26 16.70
N ALA A 82 -16.65 -4.99 16.32
CA ALA A 82 -17.05 -5.23 14.92
C ALA A 82 -15.98 -5.93 14.05
N LEU A 83 -15.10 -6.72 14.67
CA LEU A 83 -14.07 -7.51 14.00
C LEU A 83 -14.47 -9.00 13.94
N ALA A 84 -14.26 -9.62 12.78
CA ALA A 84 -14.38 -11.06 12.63
C ALA A 84 -13.02 -11.71 12.92
N CYS A 85 -12.95 -12.55 13.96
CA CYS A 85 -11.76 -13.35 14.28
C CYS A 85 -11.99 -14.81 13.88
N ALA A 86 -11.24 -15.29 12.89
CA ALA A 86 -11.16 -16.70 12.58
C ALA A 86 -10.06 -17.33 13.44
N ILE A 87 -10.39 -18.40 14.17
CA ILE A 87 -9.45 -19.11 15.04
C ILE A 87 -9.14 -20.46 14.41
N LEU A 88 -7.85 -20.79 14.30
CA LEU A 88 -7.39 -22.06 13.78
C LEU A 88 -6.54 -22.75 14.86
N SER A 89 -6.78 -24.04 15.11
CA SER A 89 -6.16 -24.79 16.20
C SER A 89 -5.64 -26.13 15.71
N PRO A 90 -4.41 -26.19 15.18
CA PRO A 90 -3.83 -27.46 14.76
C PRO A 90 -3.47 -28.30 16.01
N GLN A 91 -3.93 -29.55 16.04
CA GLN A 91 -3.85 -30.42 17.22
C GLN A 91 -2.62 -31.35 17.20
N SER A 92 -1.84 -31.36 16.11
CA SER A 92 -0.60 -32.15 16.03
C SER A 92 0.46 -31.54 15.10
N LEU A 93 1.72 -31.96 15.26
CA LEU A 93 2.83 -31.56 14.38
C LEU A 93 2.63 -31.99 12.92
N GLN A 94 1.90 -33.08 12.68
CA GLN A 94 1.61 -33.55 11.31
C GLN A 94 0.48 -32.74 10.68
N GLU A 95 -0.57 -32.43 11.46
CA GLU A 95 -1.59 -31.48 11.05
C GLU A 95 -0.99 -30.12 10.73
N ASN A 96 0.04 -29.64 11.46
CA ASN A 96 0.70 -28.37 11.17
C ASN A 96 1.24 -28.26 9.73
N GLU A 97 1.81 -29.32 9.16
CA GLU A 97 2.33 -29.29 7.78
C GLU A 97 1.22 -29.41 6.74
N ASP A 98 0.20 -30.25 6.98
CA ASP A 98 -0.96 -30.41 6.09
C ASP A 98 -1.88 -29.18 6.09
N PHE A 99 -1.93 -28.47 7.22
CA PHE A 99 -2.75 -27.28 7.45
C PHE A 99 -2.11 -25.99 6.91
N ARG A 100 -0.78 -25.95 6.76
CA ARG A 100 -0.05 -24.77 6.28
C ARG A 100 -0.61 -24.14 5.01
N PRO A 101 -1.06 -24.88 3.98
CA PRO A 101 -1.69 -24.29 2.79
C PRO A 101 -2.98 -23.52 3.11
N ALA A 102 -3.84 -24.07 3.98
CA ALA A 102 -5.07 -23.44 4.43
C ALA A 102 -4.77 -22.18 5.26
N PHE A 103 -3.82 -22.27 6.20
CA PHE A 103 -3.34 -21.11 6.96
C PHE A 103 -2.86 -19.98 6.03
N VAL A 104 -1.98 -20.29 5.07
CA VAL A 104 -1.46 -19.27 4.14
C VAL A 104 -2.59 -18.71 3.26
N ALA A 105 -3.57 -19.51 2.87
CA ALA A 105 -4.73 -19.05 2.10
C ALA A 105 -5.61 -18.07 2.88
N THR A 106 -5.89 -18.36 4.15
CA THR A 106 -6.67 -17.49 5.04
C THR A 106 -5.88 -16.25 5.43
N ALA A 107 -4.60 -16.42 5.77
CA ALA A 107 -3.69 -15.32 6.08
C ALA A 107 -3.61 -14.32 4.92
N LYS A 108 -3.62 -14.75 3.65
CA LYS A 108 -3.65 -13.78 2.52
C LYS A 108 -4.82 -12.80 2.55
N ARG A 109 -5.95 -13.20 3.13
CA ARG A 109 -7.17 -12.38 3.19
C ARG A 109 -7.23 -11.54 4.46
N ALA A 110 -6.74 -12.09 5.58
CA ALA A 110 -6.74 -11.43 6.88
C ALA A 110 -5.97 -10.09 6.90
N ASP A 111 -6.51 -9.11 7.61
CA ASP A 111 -5.91 -7.79 7.81
C ASP A 111 -4.77 -7.83 8.84
N ALA A 112 -4.90 -8.66 9.89
CA ALA A 112 -3.87 -8.91 10.88
C ALA A 112 -3.80 -10.39 11.29
N LEU A 113 -2.66 -10.79 11.85
CA LEU A 113 -2.42 -12.15 12.36
C LEU A 113 -2.12 -12.09 13.86
N ILE A 114 -2.68 -13.02 14.62
CA ILE A 114 -2.33 -13.30 16.01
C ILE A 114 -1.80 -14.72 16.06
N LEU A 115 -0.58 -14.93 16.54
CA LEU A 115 0.00 -16.26 16.68
C LEU A 115 0.34 -16.54 18.13
N ASP A 116 -0.09 -17.69 18.64
CA ASP A 116 0.62 -18.29 19.78
C ASP A 116 2.05 -18.62 19.34
N TRP A 117 3.00 -18.26 20.20
CA TRP A 117 4.40 -18.58 19.99
C TRP A 117 4.64 -20.08 20.16
N ASN A 118 4.10 -20.71 21.20
CA ASN A 118 4.49 -22.06 21.59
C ASN A 118 3.48 -23.11 21.13
N LEU A 119 3.30 -23.23 19.81
CA LEU A 119 2.37 -24.21 19.23
C LEU A 119 2.86 -25.64 19.47
N ASN A 120 2.05 -26.45 20.16
CA ASN A 120 2.34 -27.84 20.50
C ASN A 120 3.70 -28.03 21.24
N GLY A 121 4.12 -27.05 22.03
CA GLY A 121 5.35 -27.12 22.84
C GLY A 121 6.65 -27.07 22.03
N ASP A 122 6.62 -26.62 20.78
CA ASP A 122 7.77 -26.64 19.87
C ASP A 122 8.74 -25.45 19.99
N ASN A 123 8.54 -24.61 21.00
CA ASN A 123 9.34 -23.41 21.28
C ASN A 123 9.43 -22.47 20.05
N GLY A 124 8.32 -22.25 19.34
CA GLY A 124 8.21 -21.26 18.26
C GLY A 124 8.68 -21.71 16.89
N ALA A 125 9.08 -22.97 16.72
CA ALA A 125 9.57 -23.47 15.44
C ALA A 125 8.47 -23.40 14.36
N THR A 126 7.24 -23.78 14.69
CA THR A 126 6.08 -23.72 13.78
C THR A 126 5.67 -22.27 13.53
N ALA A 127 5.61 -21.43 14.56
CA ALA A 127 5.31 -20.01 14.41
C ALA A 127 6.28 -19.33 13.43
N GLU A 128 7.59 -19.55 13.55
CA GLU A 128 8.60 -19.04 12.62
C GLU A 128 8.39 -19.54 11.18
N LYS A 129 8.09 -20.83 11.00
CA LYS A 129 7.79 -21.40 9.67
C LYS A 129 6.56 -20.74 9.02
N LEU A 130 5.50 -20.53 9.79
CA LEU A 130 4.27 -19.89 9.34
C LEU A 130 4.50 -18.43 8.94
N ILE A 131 5.24 -17.67 9.74
CA ILE A 131 5.65 -16.29 9.43
C ILE A 131 6.42 -16.25 8.11
N LYS A 132 7.45 -17.10 7.96
CA LYS A 132 8.23 -17.19 6.72
C LYS A 132 7.34 -17.55 5.51
N ALA A 133 6.38 -18.46 5.68
CA ALA A 133 5.47 -18.86 4.61
C ALA A 133 4.55 -17.72 4.14
N VAL A 134 4.01 -16.93 5.07
CA VAL A 134 3.19 -15.75 4.77
C VAL A 134 4.01 -14.67 4.07
N LEU A 135 5.19 -14.33 4.61
CA LEU A 135 6.05 -13.28 4.04
C LEU A 135 6.59 -13.66 2.66
N ARG A 136 6.91 -14.94 2.42
CA ARG A 136 7.26 -15.45 1.07
C ARG A 136 6.11 -15.29 0.08
N ASN A 137 4.86 -15.28 0.54
CA ASN A 137 3.72 -15.02 -0.31
C ASN A 137 3.58 -13.53 -0.63
N ASP A 138 3.68 -12.69 0.39
CA ASP A 138 3.53 -11.24 0.27
C ASP A 138 4.64 -10.61 -0.60
N THR A 139 5.78 -11.28 -0.73
CA THR A 139 6.91 -10.88 -1.60
C THR A 139 6.81 -11.37 -3.05
N LYS A 140 5.80 -12.19 -3.40
CA LYS A 140 5.59 -12.61 -4.81
C LYS A 140 5.14 -11.47 -5.71
N SER A 141 4.45 -10.48 -5.15
CA SER A 141 4.01 -9.30 -5.87
C SER A 141 5.10 -8.22 -5.85
N PRO A 142 5.23 -7.38 -6.91
CA PRO A 142 6.18 -6.27 -6.93
C PRO A 142 5.97 -5.27 -5.79
N ARG A 143 4.74 -5.21 -5.28
CA ARG A 143 4.37 -4.42 -4.11
C ARG A 143 3.88 -5.33 -3.02
N ARG A 144 4.56 -5.25 -1.89
CA ARG A 144 4.32 -6.05 -0.69
C ARG A 144 3.11 -5.52 0.08
N ARG A 145 2.38 -6.43 0.73
CA ARG A 145 1.19 -6.14 1.53
C ARG A 145 1.57 -5.51 2.88
N LEU A 146 0.77 -4.56 3.37
CA LEU A 146 0.85 -4.05 4.73
C LEU A 146 0.37 -5.14 5.70
N ARG A 147 1.15 -5.48 6.72
CA ARG A 147 0.88 -6.61 7.61
C ARG A 147 1.11 -6.24 9.06
N LEU A 148 0.14 -6.57 9.93
CA LEU A 148 0.36 -6.67 11.37
C LEU A 148 0.45 -8.14 11.78
N LEU A 149 1.50 -8.44 12.55
CA LEU A 149 1.73 -9.71 13.22
C LEU A 149 1.83 -9.48 14.73
N THR A 150 0.89 -10.04 15.47
CA THR A 150 0.89 -10.03 16.93
C THR A 150 1.28 -11.41 17.42
N ILE A 151 2.29 -11.51 18.27
CA ILE A 151 2.65 -12.74 18.97
C ILE A 151 2.04 -12.67 20.37
N TYR A 152 1.25 -13.67 20.75
CA TYR A 152 0.57 -13.74 22.04
C TYR A 152 0.97 -15.02 22.75
N THR A 153 1.79 -14.93 23.79
CA THR A 153 2.54 -16.08 24.32
C THR A 153 2.36 -16.27 25.83
N GLY A 154 2.44 -17.52 26.29
CA GLY A 154 2.59 -17.87 27.72
C GLY A 154 4.03 -17.78 28.23
N GLU A 155 5.01 -17.54 27.35
CA GLU A 155 6.43 -17.49 27.71
C GLU A 155 6.82 -16.12 28.33
N PRO A 156 7.69 -16.09 29.35
CA PRO A 156 8.06 -14.85 30.03
C PRO A 156 9.09 -13.99 29.27
N ASP A 157 9.93 -14.58 28.42
CA ASP A 157 11.00 -13.85 27.70
C ASP A 157 10.51 -13.30 26.34
N LEU A 158 9.77 -12.19 26.40
CA LEU A 158 9.23 -11.53 25.20
C LEU A 158 10.31 -10.96 24.28
N THR A 159 11.45 -10.54 24.85
CA THR A 159 12.55 -9.94 24.10
C THR A 159 13.23 -10.98 23.22
N GLN A 160 13.52 -12.16 23.76
CA GLN A 160 14.11 -13.24 22.98
C GLN A 160 13.18 -13.69 21.83
N ILE A 161 11.87 -13.75 22.09
CA ILE A 161 10.87 -14.08 21.06
C ILE A 161 10.88 -13.03 19.95
N ALA A 162 10.85 -11.74 20.30
CA ALA A 162 10.89 -10.66 19.33
C ALA A 162 12.18 -10.67 18.49
N GLU A 163 13.33 -10.98 19.09
CA GLU A 163 14.60 -11.11 18.37
C GLU A 163 14.60 -12.29 17.39
N ARG A 164 14.06 -13.45 17.80
CA ARG A 164 13.90 -14.62 16.92
C ARG A 164 12.98 -14.31 15.73
N VAL A 165 11.84 -13.66 15.98
CA VAL A 165 10.94 -13.22 14.91
C VAL A 165 11.64 -12.20 14.00
N SER A 166 12.38 -11.25 14.56
CA SER A 166 13.16 -10.28 13.77
C SER A 166 14.17 -10.97 12.84
N LYS A 167 14.86 -12.00 13.32
CA LYS A 167 15.77 -12.82 12.48
C LYS A 167 15.00 -13.53 11.36
N ALA A 168 13.87 -14.16 11.67
CA ALA A 168 13.03 -14.84 10.67
C ALA A 168 12.50 -13.88 9.60
N THR A 169 12.16 -12.64 9.97
CA THR A 169 11.73 -11.60 9.02
C THR A 169 12.88 -11.08 8.15
N THR A 170 14.10 -11.04 8.67
CA THR A 170 15.31 -10.61 7.92
C THR A 170 15.56 -11.51 6.71
N GLU A 171 15.43 -12.82 6.87
CA GLU A 171 15.58 -13.78 5.77
C GLU A 171 14.55 -13.56 4.64
N SER A 172 13.36 -13.10 5.01
CA SER A 172 12.25 -12.90 4.05
C SER A 172 12.24 -11.48 3.45
N LEU A 173 12.80 -10.50 4.16
CA LEU A 173 12.80 -9.07 3.82
C LEU A 173 14.21 -8.46 4.00
N PRO A 174 15.22 -8.92 3.22
CA PRO A 174 16.61 -8.53 3.43
C PRO A 174 16.92 -7.07 3.05
N GLU A 175 16.12 -6.47 2.16
CA GLU A 175 16.32 -5.09 1.68
C GLU A 175 15.68 -4.03 2.59
N ASP A 176 14.86 -4.45 3.57
CA ASP A 176 14.13 -3.54 4.45
C ASP A 176 14.87 -3.32 5.77
N GLU A 177 15.00 -2.05 6.14
CA GLU A 177 15.55 -1.61 7.42
C GLU A 177 14.65 -2.06 8.59
N LEU A 178 15.28 -2.54 9.66
CA LEU A 178 14.63 -2.88 10.92
C LEU A 178 14.56 -1.66 11.82
N LYS A 179 13.36 -1.32 12.32
CA LYS A 179 13.15 -0.21 13.25
C LYS A 179 12.43 -0.70 14.48
N TRP A 180 13.12 -0.72 15.61
CA TRP A 180 12.51 -0.98 16.92
C TRP A 180 11.82 0.29 17.43
N ASP A 181 10.70 0.12 18.13
CA ASP A 181 10.05 1.26 18.80
C ASP A 181 10.88 1.78 19.97
N ASP A 182 11.51 0.85 20.68
CA ASP A 182 12.33 1.09 21.87
C ASP A 182 13.51 0.10 21.82
N ASP A 183 14.71 0.64 21.60
CA ASP A 183 15.94 -0.15 21.48
C ASP A 183 16.31 -0.90 22.77
N ARG A 184 15.76 -0.50 23.93
CA ARG A 184 15.99 -1.16 25.22
C ARG A 184 15.00 -2.30 25.43
N ARG A 185 13.71 -2.06 25.18
CA ARG A 185 12.66 -3.07 25.41
C ARG A 185 12.59 -4.13 24.32
N ARG A 186 12.79 -3.77 23.05
CA ARG A 186 12.81 -4.68 21.88
C ARG A 186 11.68 -5.69 21.81
N VAL A 187 10.45 -5.27 22.11
CA VAL A 187 9.24 -6.13 22.05
C VAL A 187 8.32 -5.84 20.87
N ALA A 188 8.61 -4.78 20.10
CA ALA A 188 7.86 -4.42 18.91
C ALA A 188 8.73 -3.68 17.89
N PHE A 189 8.55 -3.97 16.61
CA PHE A 189 9.34 -3.41 15.52
C PHE A 189 8.56 -3.32 14.21
N SER A 190 9.05 -2.47 13.31
CA SER A 190 8.62 -2.42 11.92
C SER A 190 9.77 -2.76 10.97
N ARG A 191 9.45 -3.47 9.89
CA ARG A 191 10.38 -3.78 8.80
C ARG A 191 9.65 -3.64 7.46
N GLY A 192 9.91 -2.56 6.74
CA GLY A 192 9.17 -2.23 5.54
C GLY A 192 7.65 -2.15 5.81
N PRO A 193 6.80 -2.92 5.10
CA PRO A 193 5.36 -2.92 5.31
C PRO A 193 4.90 -3.86 6.45
N LEU A 194 5.80 -4.55 7.14
CA LEU A 194 5.48 -5.43 8.26
C LEU A 194 5.62 -4.70 9.59
N ARG A 195 4.62 -4.88 10.46
CA ARG A 195 4.65 -4.55 11.88
C ARG A 195 4.58 -5.81 12.71
N VAL A 196 5.43 -5.93 13.72
CA VAL A 196 5.43 -7.03 14.69
C VAL A 196 5.34 -6.47 16.10
N ALA A 197 4.49 -7.08 16.94
CA ALA A 197 4.41 -6.78 18.37
C ALA A 197 4.21 -8.06 19.18
N VAL A 198 4.93 -8.18 20.31
CA VAL A 198 4.90 -9.36 21.19
C VAL A 198 4.22 -9.00 22.51
N PHE A 199 3.27 -9.83 22.95
CA PHE A 199 2.49 -9.68 24.17
C PHE A 199 2.44 -10.99 24.95
N ALA A 200 2.33 -10.88 26.27
CA ALA A 200 2.18 -12.03 27.16
C ALA A 200 0.71 -12.25 27.56
N LYS A 201 0.33 -13.52 27.69
CA LYS A 201 -0.94 -13.96 28.30
C LYS A 201 -1.05 -13.44 29.74
N GLU A 202 -2.27 -13.16 30.21
CA GLU A 202 -2.51 -12.54 31.52
C GLU A 202 -1.94 -13.34 32.71
N HIS A 203 -1.95 -14.68 32.62
CA HIS A 203 -1.49 -15.57 33.69
C HIS A 203 0.04 -15.61 33.86
N VAL A 204 0.81 -15.01 32.95
CA VAL A 204 2.28 -15.02 33.03
C VAL A 204 2.74 -14.14 34.19
N ARG A 205 3.25 -14.79 35.25
CA ARG A 205 3.61 -14.12 36.52
C ARG A 205 5.00 -13.49 36.51
N SER A 206 5.93 -14.02 35.74
CA SER A 206 7.36 -13.66 35.77
C SER A 206 7.78 -12.74 34.62
N ILE A 207 7.09 -11.61 34.43
CA ILE A 207 7.47 -10.58 33.44
C ILE A 207 8.21 -9.46 34.17
N SER A 208 9.25 -8.92 33.53
CA SER A 208 9.97 -7.77 34.06
C SER A 208 9.01 -6.59 34.27
N THR A 209 9.23 -5.80 35.33
CA THR A 209 8.38 -4.63 35.65
C THR A 209 8.33 -3.62 34.50
N GLU A 210 9.39 -3.53 33.70
CA GLU A 210 9.48 -2.68 32.51
C GLU A 210 8.58 -3.11 31.35
N LEU A 211 8.18 -4.38 31.32
CA LEU A 211 7.30 -4.99 30.31
C LEU A 211 5.91 -5.34 30.86
N ALA A 212 5.56 -4.85 32.05
CA ALA A 212 4.25 -5.07 32.64
C ALA A 212 3.09 -4.58 31.75
N ASP A 213 3.35 -3.58 30.90
CA ASP A 213 2.43 -3.06 29.90
C ASP A 213 2.27 -3.96 28.67
N ARG A 214 2.98 -5.09 28.58
CA ARG A 214 2.83 -6.11 27.53
C ARG A 214 2.05 -7.34 27.98
N ARG A 215 1.77 -7.47 29.27
CA ARG A 215 0.83 -8.46 29.80
C ARG A 215 -0.59 -7.97 29.55
N ARG A 216 -1.37 -8.75 28.82
CA ARG A 216 -2.70 -8.35 28.36
C ARG A 216 -3.67 -9.51 28.47
N ALA A 217 -4.89 -9.18 28.85
CA ALA A 217 -5.98 -10.12 28.86
C ALA A 217 -6.49 -10.35 27.43
N ILE A 218 -7.15 -11.50 27.24
CA ILE A 218 -7.68 -11.92 25.95
C ILE A 218 -8.69 -10.91 25.36
N HIS A 219 -9.52 -10.30 26.22
CA HIS A 219 -10.53 -9.31 25.83
C HIS A 219 -9.91 -7.97 25.39
N GLU A 220 -8.64 -7.71 25.70
CA GLU A 220 -7.92 -6.51 25.25
C GLU A 220 -7.32 -6.68 23.84
N LEU A 221 -7.18 -7.91 23.34
CA LEU A 221 -6.55 -8.20 22.04
C LEU A 221 -7.13 -7.39 20.87
N PRO A 222 -8.46 -7.23 20.71
CA PRO A 222 -9.04 -6.43 19.62
C PRO A 222 -8.50 -5.00 19.63
N SER A 223 -8.51 -4.35 20.80
CA SER A 223 -8.03 -2.98 20.97
C SER A 223 -6.52 -2.84 20.71
N LEU A 224 -5.73 -3.87 21.07
CA LEU A 224 -4.28 -3.91 20.84
C LEU A 224 -3.94 -4.05 19.36
N VAL A 225 -4.70 -4.87 18.63
CA VAL A 225 -4.55 -5.01 17.18
C VAL A 225 -4.79 -3.65 16.50
N VAL A 226 -5.87 -2.96 16.86
CA VAL A 226 -6.17 -1.61 16.35
C VAL A 226 -5.04 -0.64 16.71
N GLU A 227 -4.54 -0.68 17.94
CA GLU A 227 -3.45 0.19 18.40
C GLU A 227 -2.14 -0.05 17.63
N GLU A 228 -1.67 -1.28 17.53
CA GLU A 228 -0.40 -1.61 16.87
C GLU A 228 -0.48 -1.36 15.35
N PHE A 229 -1.63 -1.64 14.72
CA PHE A 229 -1.84 -1.30 13.33
C PHE A 229 -1.83 0.22 13.11
N SER A 230 -2.40 0.98 14.06
CA SER A 230 -2.41 2.44 14.03
C SER A 230 -1.01 3.04 14.14
N ARG A 231 -0.15 2.49 15.01
CA ARG A 231 1.26 2.92 15.14
C ARG A 231 2.02 2.77 13.83
N HIS A 232 1.80 1.66 13.11
CA HIS A 232 2.41 1.42 11.80
C HIS A 232 1.84 2.30 10.67
N SER A 233 0.62 2.81 10.86
CA SER A 233 -0.13 3.57 9.86
C SER A 233 -0.21 5.08 10.15
N LEU A 234 0.65 5.60 11.04
CA LEU A 234 0.69 7.02 11.39
C LEU A 234 1.11 7.88 10.19
N GLY A 235 0.15 8.56 9.57
CA GLY A 235 0.41 9.49 8.48
C GLY A 235 -0.86 10.08 7.92
N LEU A 236 -0.79 11.32 7.42
CA LEU A 236 -1.95 12.01 6.84
C LEU A 236 -2.49 11.27 5.60
N VAL A 237 -1.60 10.93 4.65
CA VAL A 237 -1.96 10.20 3.43
C VAL A 237 -2.40 8.77 3.75
N THR A 238 -1.76 8.11 4.73
CA THR A 238 -2.13 6.75 5.15
C THR A 238 -3.53 6.74 5.78
N ALA A 239 -3.84 7.68 6.67
CA ALA A 239 -5.18 7.82 7.26
C ALA A 239 -6.26 8.08 6.20
N ALA A 240 -5.98 8.96 5.22
CA ALA A 240 -6.86 9.18 4.08
C ALA A 240 -7.05 7.90 3.25
N SER A 241 -5.97 7.14 3.03
CA SER A 241 -6.02 5.88 2.28
C SER A 241 -6.84 4.81 3.01
N LEU A 242 -6.72 4.70 4.34
CA LEU A 242 -7.54 3.79 5.15
C LEU A 242 -9.02 4.14 5.05
N SER A 243 -9.36 5.43 5.19
CA SER A 243 -10.73 5.93 5.01
C SER A 243 -11.30 5.57 3.63
N ALA A 244 -10.54 5.82 2.55
CA ALA A 244 -10.94 5.47 1.19
C ALA A 244 -11.19 3.97 1.02
N LEU A 245 -10.31 3.12 1.55
CA LEU A 245 -10.44 1.66 1.45
C LEU A 245 -11.63 1.14 2.26
N SER A 246 -11.89 1.71 3.44
CA SER A 246 -13.09 1.42 4.23
C SER A 246 -14.36 1.80 3.48
N GLY A 247 -14.40 2.99 2.89
CA GLY A 247 -15.54 3.45 2.08
C GLY A 247 -15.84 2.53 0.90
N ILE A 248 -14.81 2.22 0.10
CA ILE A 248 -14.91 1.25 -1.01
C ILE A 248 -15.47 -0.09 -0.52
N ARG A 249 -15.01 -0.57 0.64
CA ARG A 249 -15.46 -1.86 1.17
C ARG A 249 -16.92 -1.82 1.63
N ASN A 250 -17.32 -0.76 2.32
CA ASN A 250 -18.69 -0.58 2.82
C ASN A 250 -19.70 -0.45 1.67
N ASP A 251 -19.30 0.18 0.57
CA ASP A 251 -20.15 0.38 -0.61
C ASP A 251 -19.97 -0.69 -1.71
N ALA A 252 -19.11 -1.69 -1.50
CA ALA A 252 -18.83 -2.72 -2.50
C ALA A 252 -20.11 -3.45 -2.98
N HIS A 253 -21.04 -3.75 -2.07
CA HIS A 253 -22.31 -4.37 -2.43
C HIS A 253 -23.27 -3.43 -3.17
N ARG A 254 -23.18 -2.11 -2.93
CA ARG A 254 -23.95 -1.11 -3.69
C ARG A 254 -23.39 -0.96 -5.09
N LEU A 255 -22.06 -0.96 -5.24
CA LEU A 255 -21.39 -0.99 -6.54
C LEU A 255 -21.83 -2.21 -7.36
N LEU A 256 -21.85 -3.40 -6.76
CA LEU A 256 -22.30 -4.62 -7.45
C LEU A 256 -23.79 -4.56 -7.84
N ALA A 257 -24.63 -3.91 -7.05
CA ALA A 257 -26.03 -3.71 -7.40
C ALA A 257 -26.21 -2.67 -8.53
N ALA A 258 -25.38 -1.61 -8.55
CA ALA A 258 -25.42 -0.58 -9.59
C ALA A 258 -24.89 -1.10 -10.94
N LEU A 259 -23.82 -1.90 -10.91
CA LEU A 259 -23.26 -2.61 -12.07
C LEU A 259 -23.84 -4.03 -12.16
N GLY A 260 -25.16 -4.14 -11.98
CA GLY A 260 -25.88 -5.41 -11.99
C GLY A 260 -26.02 -6.04 -13.38
N PRO A 261 -26.56 -7.27 -13.49
CA PRO A 261 -26.70 -8.01 -14.75
C PRO A 261 -27.49 -7.27 -15.84
N GLU A 262 -28.26 -6.24 -15.49
CA GLU A 262 -29.09 -5.46 -16.39
C GLU A 262 -28.27 -4.72 -17.47
N ILE A 263 -27.01 -4.40 -17.19
CA ILE A 263 -26.12 -3.72 -18.15
C ILE A 263 -25.47 -4.67 -19.17
N ASP A 264 -25.53 -5.99 -18.95
CA ASP A 264 -24.85 -6.99 -19.79
C ASP A 264 -25.31 -6.90 -21.25
N GLY A 265 -26.60 -6.67 -21.48
CA GLY A 265 -27.16 -6.49 -22.82
C GLY A 265 -26.52 -5.32 -23.57
N ALA A 266 -26.25 -4.21 -22.88
CA ALA A 266 -25.59 -3.04 -23.46
C ALA A 266 -24.10 -3.32 -23.75
N VAL A 267 -23.41 -4.02 -22.85
CA VAL A 267 -22.01 -4.45 -23.05
C VAL A 267 -21.89 -5.34 -24.28
N LEU A 268 -22.78 -6.32 -24.44
CA LEU A 268 -22.80 -7.22 -25.60
C LEU A 268 -23.19 -6.47 -26.89
N GLY A 269 -24.20 -5.60 -26.84
CA GLY A 269 -24.60 -4.77 -27.98
C GLY A 269 -23.47 -3.85 -28.46
N GLN A 270 -22.75 -3.23 -27.53
CA GLN A 270 -21.57 -2.41 -27.83
C GLN A 270 -20.46 -3.27 -28.47
N ARG A 271 -20.24 -4.48 -27.96
CA ARG A 271 -19.23 -5.40 -28.48
C ARG A 271 -19.52 -5.84 -29.93
N VAL A 272 -20.79 -5.95 -30.32
CA VAL A 272 -21.21 -6.18 -31.72
C VAL A 272 -21.06 -4.92 -32.57
N SER A 273 -21.30 -3.74 -31.98
CA SER A 273 -21.35 -2.46 -32.70
C SER A 273 -19.96 -1.89 -33.04
N LEU A 274 -18.92 -2.29 -32.29
CA LEU A 274 -17.57 -1.80 -32.52
C LEU A 274 -16.82 -2.63 -33.57
N PRO A 275 -16.00 -1.99 -34.43
CA PRO A 275 -15.09 -2.70 -35.35
C PRO A 275 -14.10 -3.64 -34.62
N HIS A 276 -13.84 -3.37 -33.34
CA HIS A 276 -12.90 -4.08 -32.49
C HIS A 276 -13.57 -4.44 -31.15
N PRO A 277 -14.22 -5.62 -31.07
CA PRO A 277 -14.98 -6.07 -29.90
C PRO A 277 -14.20 -6.04 -28.56
N GLU A 278 -12.89 -6.26 -28.61
CA GLU A 278 -11.99 -6.23 -27.45
C GLU A 278 -11.87 -4.84 -26.79
N ASP A 279 -12.20 -3.76 -27.49
CA ASP A 279 -12.13 -2.40 -26.93
C ASP A 279 -13.15 -2.20 -25.79
N VAL A 280 -14.24 -2.97 -25.78
CA VAL A 280 -15.25 -2.95 -24.71
C VAL A 280 -14.65 -3.39 -23.37
N GLU A 281 -13.66 -4.28 -23.37
CA GLU A 281 -13.02 -4.75 -22.12
C GLU A 281 -12.38 -3.57 -21.36
N ARG A 282 -11.72 -2.67 -22.09
CA ARG A 282 -11.14 -1.44 -21.52
C ARG A 282 -12.19 -0.41 -21.12
N GLN A 283 -13.32 -0.37 -21.83
CA GLN A 283 -14.43 0.52 -21.47
C GLN A 283 -15.07 0.09 -20.14
N VAL A 284 -15.27 -1.21 -19.93
CA VAL A 284 -15.78 -1.78 -18.67
C VAL A 284 -14.79 -1.54 -17.53
N GLU A 285 -13.49 -1.73 -17.74
CA GLU A 285 -12.46 -1.37 -16.75
C GLU A 285 -12.53 0.12 -16.35
N GLY A 286 -12.72 1.00 -17.32
CA GLY A 286 -12.87 2.45 -17.10
C GLY A 286 -14.13 2.82 -16.33
N LEU A 287 -15.27 2.18 -16.65
CA LEU A 287 -16.52 2.35 -15.92
C LEU A 287 -16.36 1.97 -14.44
N ILE A 288 -15.83 0.78 -14.15
CA ILE A 288 -15.59 0.32 -12.77
C ILE A 288 -14.66 1.28 -12.02
N ALA A 289 -13.59 1.77 -12.68
CA ALA A 289 -12.68 2.72 -12.07
C ALA A 289 -13.36 4.05 -11.73
N SER A 290 -14.25 4.55 -12.60
CA SER A 290 -15.03 5.76 -12.37
C SER A 290 -15.98 5.62 -11.17
N GLU A 291 -16.65 4.47 -11.04
CA GLU A 291 -17.53 4.21 -9.90
C GLU A 291 -16.74 4.12 -8.57
N LEU A 292 -15.57 3.47 -8.59
CA LEU A 292 -14.68 3.45 -7.42
C LEU A 292 -14.18 4.86 -7.06
N GLU A 293 -13.89 5.70 -8.05
CA GLU A 293 -13.52 7.10 -7.83
C GLU A 293 -14.66 7.90 -7.20
N ALA A 294 -15.90 7.70 -7.67
CA ALA A 294 -17.09 8.33 -7.09
C ALA A 294 -17.25 7.97 -5.61
N ILE A 295 -17.10 6.69 -5.24
CA ILE A 295 -17.14 6.27 -3.83
C ILE A 295 -16.06 6.99 -3.01
N VAL A 296 -14.82 7.10 -3.52
CA VAL A 296 -13.75 7.81 -2.80
C VAL A 296 -14.06 9.29 -2.60
N GLN A 297 -14.74 9.93 -3.56
CA GLN A 297 -15.16 11.33 -3.47
C GLN A 297 -16.30 11.51 -2.46
N ASP A 298 -17.30 10.62 -2.46
CA ASP A 298 -18.47 10.66 -1.56
C ASP A 298 -18.10 10.50 -0.08
N HIS A 299 -17.02 9.76 0.21
CA HIS A 299 -16.50 9.60 1.59
C HIS A 299 -15.63 10.79 2.05
N GLU A 300 -15.58 11.90 1.30
CA GLU A 300 -14.83 13.11 1.61
C GLU A 300 -13.38 12.85 2.05
N VAL A 301 -12.70 11.91 1.38
CA VAL A 301 -11.36 11.44 1.77
C VAL A 301 -10.34 12.59 1.84
N GLY A 302 -10.53 13.64 1.06
CA GLY A 302 -9.70 14.86 1.11
C GLY A 302 -9.71 15.58 2.46
N SER A 303 -10.76 15.43 3.26
CA SER A 303 -10.86 16.05 4.60
C SER A 303 -9.80 15.53 5.58
N HIS A 304 -9.27 14.32 5.34
CA HIS A 304 -8.21 13.70 6.15
C HIS A 304 -6.84 14.38 6.00
N VAL A 305 -6.63 15.08 4.89
CA VAL A 305 -5.46 15.94 4.64
C VAL A 305 -5.80 17.43 4.78
N GLY A 306 -6.99 17.76 5.29
CA GLY A 306 -7.42 19.13 5.52
C GLY A 306 -6.71 19.80 6.72
N LEU A 307 -6.81 21.13 6.80
CA LEU A 307 -6.11 21.97 7.79
C LEU A 307 -6.31 21.52 9.25
N LYS A 308 -7.52 21.07 9.61
CA LYS A 308 -7.82 20.53 10.95
C LYS A 308 -6.92 19.34 11.30
N ARG A 309 -6.75 18.39 10.36
CA ARG A 309 -5.91 17.20 10.54
C ARG A 309 -4.44 17.53 10.47
N ILE A 310 -4.05 18.43 9.57
CA ILE A 310 -2.66 18.92 9.51
C ILE A 310 -2.25 19.55 10.84
N ARG A 311 -3.11 20.37 11.48
CA ARG A 311 -2.82 20.93 12.80
C ARG A 311 -2.63 19.86 13.87
N GLN A 312 -3.48 18.83 13.87
CA GLN A 312 -3.34 17.71 14.80
C GLN A 312 -2.04 16.93 14.56
N TRP A 313 -1.67 16.70 13.30
CA TRP A 313 -0.42 16.04 12.91
C TRP A 313 0.81 16.84 13.32
N LEU A 314 0.82 18.16 13.08
CA LEU A 314 1.92 19.03 13.50
C LEU A 314 2.11 19.05 15.02
N ASN A 315 1.02 19.02 15.79
CA ASN A 315 1.09 18.95 17.26
C ASN A 315 1.57 17.58 17.76
N HIS A 316 1.37 16.52 16.98
CA HIS A 316 1.84 15.19 17.29
C HIS A 316 3.34 15.00 16.95
N LYS A 317 3.83 15.64 15.88
CA LYS A 317 5.24 15.56 15.45
C LYS A 317 6.13 16.43 16.34
N THR A 318 6.50 15.92 17.51
CA THR A 318 7.28 16.64 18.53
C THR A 318 8.74 16.92 18.15
N GLY A 319 9.32 16.14 17.22
CA GLY A 319 10.67 16.35 16.70
C GLY A 319 10.80 17.51 15.72
N LEU A 320 9.68 18.02 15.19
CA LEU A 320 9.68 19.08 14.21
C LEU A 320 9.94 20.44 14.87
N GLY A 321 11.13 21.01 14.64
CA GLY A 321 11.46 22.36 15.09
C GLY A 321 10.47 23.43 14.58
N GLU A 322 10.46 24.61 15.22
CA GLU A 322 9.49 25.69 14.93
C GLU A 322 9.42 26.12 13.45
N ARG A 323 10.51 25.89 12.70
CA ARG A 323 10.65 26.18 11.28
C ARG A 323 11.01 24.96 10.42
N GLY A 324 10.96 23.75 10.98
CA GLY A 324 11.58 22.56 10.39
C GLY A 324 13.08 22.80 10.14
N ILE A 325 13.59 22.34 9.00
CA ILE A 325 14.98 22.58 8.55
C ILE A 325 15.14 23.87 7.75
N SER A 326 14.11 24.72 7.70
CA SER A 326 14.13 25.95 6.92
C SER A 326 15.23 26.93 7.35
N THR A 327 15.88 27.56 6.36
CA THR A 327 16.90 28.59 6.59
C THR A 327 16.31 29.97 6.92
N PHE A 328 14.99 30.13 6.81
CA PHE A 328 14.30 31.39 7.04
C PHE A 328 14.05 31.63 8.54
N LYS A 329 14.86 32.50 9.15
CA LYS A 329 14.79 32.80 10.60
C LYS A 329 13.45 33.39 11.06
N SER A 330 12.73 34.09 10.19
CA SER A 330 11.42 34.68 10.50
C SER A 330 10.28 33.66 10.53
N MET A 331 10.51 32.39 10.14
CA MET A 331 9.50 31.35 10.20
C MET A 331 9.25 30.90 11.64
N ASN A 332 7.97 30.81 11.98
CA ASN A 332 7.48 30.26 13.24
C ASN A 332 6.23 29.40 12.99
N ALA A 333 5.75 28.72 14.04
CA ALA A 333 4.58 27.84 13.94
C ALA A 333 3.32 28.54 13.39
N LYS A 334 3.10 29.81 13.73
CA LYS A 334 1.94 30.59 13.27
C LYS A 334 2.00 30.87 11.77
N ILE A 335 3.14 31.31 11.24
CA ILE A 335 3.33 31.58 9.80
C ILE A 335 3.21 30.29 9.00
N ARG A 336 3.77 29.17 9.48
CA ARG A 336 3.61 27.86 8.81
C ARG A 336 2.14 27.44 8.71
N LEU A 337 1.39 27.59 9.79
CA LEU A 337 -0.04 27.25 9.80
C LEU A 337 -0.85 28.15 8.85
N GLN A 338 -0.49 29.43 8.74
CA GLN A 338 -1.10 30.34 7.76
C GLN A 338 -0.76 29.94 6.32
N LEU A 339 0.51 29.61 6.03
CA LEU A 339 0.92 29.10 4.72
C LEU A 339 0.17 27.82 4.32
N LEU A 340 -0.13 26.94 5.28
CA LEU A 340 -0.94 25.74 5.05
C LEU A 340 -2.42 26.03 4.84
N ALA A 341 -2.93 27.13 5.42
CA ALA A 341 -4.34 27.51 5.31
C ALA A 341 -4.62 28.28 4.01
N ASP A 342 -3.78 29.28 3.73
CA ASP A 342 -4.01 30.28 2.68
C ASP A 342 -3.16 30.01 1.43
N GLY A 343 -2.16 29.13 1.52
CA GLY A 343 -1.17 28.93 0.46
C GLY A 343 -0.35 30.20 0.21
N PHE A 344 0.24 30.31 -0.99
CA PHE A 344 0.93 31.53 -1.43
C PHE A 344 -0.05 32.54 -2.05
N SER A 345 -1.11 32.88 -1.31
CA SER A 345 -2.07 33.91 -1.69
C SER A 345 -1.44 35.30 -1.76
N SER A 346 -2.13 36.26 -2.36
CA SER A 346 -1.67 37.67 -2.43
C SER A 346 -1.48 38.28 -1.04
N GLU A 347 -2.40 37.99 -0.12
CA GLU A 347 -2.35 38.45 1.27
C GLU A 347 -1.16 37.83 2.02
N MET A 348 -0.89 36.54 1.79
CA MET A 348 0.24 35.86 2.40
C MET A 348 1.58 36.42 1.88
N LYS A 349 1.67 36.72 0.57
CA LYS A 349 2.86 37.36 -0.01
C LYS A 349 3.12 38.74 0.58
N ALA A 350 2.08 39.55 0.81
CA ALA A 350 2.19 40.85 1.47
C ALA A 350 2.70 40.68 2.91
N LYS A 351 2.11 39.76 3.70
CA LYS A 351 2.59 39.47 5.07
C LYS A 351 4.04 38.97 5.11
N LEU A 352 4.45 38.14 4.15
CA LEU A 352 5.84 37.69 4.06
C LEU A 352 6.77 38.87 3.75
N GLN A 353 6.34 39.80 2.89
CA GLN A 353 7.07 41.02 2.57
C GLN A 353 7.22 41.92 3.80
N ASP A 354 6.14 42.12 4.57
CA ASP A 354 6.15 42.86 5.84
C ASP A 354 7.06 42.19 6.89
N ALA A 355 7.14 40.86 6.86
CA ALA A 355 8.08 40.07 7.67
C ALA A 355 9.54 40.07 7.15
N GLY A 356 9.87 40.93 6.17
CA GLY A 356 11.22 41.10 5.64
C GLY A 356 11.64 40.05 4.60
N ILE A 357 10.70 39.32 4.00
CA ILE A 357 10.95 38.30 2.97
C ILE A 357 10.62 38.89 1.59
N SER A 358 11.67 39.32 0.89
CA SER A 358 11.57 39.86 -0.47
C SER A 358 10.98 38.86 -1.48
N ASN A 359 10.49 39.34 -2.62
CA ASN A 359 9.93 38.49 -3.69
C ASN A 359 10.86 37.36 -4.17
N SER A 360 12.17 37.61 -4.26
CA SER A 360 13.15 36.58 -4.62
C SER A 360 13.27 35.49 -3.55
N ARG A 361 13.24 35.89 -2.27
CA ARG A 361 13.22 34.99 -1.13
C ARG A 361 11.91 34.21 -1.02
N GLN A 362 10.78 34.82 -1.38
CA GLN A 362 9.48 34.13 -1.44
C GLN A 362 9.48 33.01 -2.50
N ARG A 363 10.02 33.25 -3.71
CA ARG A 363 10.18 32.18 -4.72
C ARG A 363 11.05 31.03 -4.22
N LYS A 364 12.12 31.34 -3.49
CA LYS A 364 12.95 30.32 -2.84
C LYS A 364 12.17 29.55 -1.77
N LEU A 365 11.41 30.23 -0.93
CA LEU A 365 10.54 29.60 0.08
C LEU A 365 9.50 28.67 -0.57
N MET A 366 8.91 29.06 -1.71
CA MET A 366 8.00 28.20 -2.47
C MET A 366 8.69 26.93 -2.96
N ALA A 367 9.88 27.06 -3.54
CA ALA A 367 10.67 25.91 -4.01
C ALA A 367 11.14 25.00 -2.87
N GLU A 368 11.26 25.55 -1.66
CA GLU A 368 11.72 24.89 -0.45
C GLU A 368 10.59 24.63 0.56
N ALA A 369 9.32 24.64 0.13
CA ALA A 369 8.18 24.56 1.05
C ALA A 369 8.22 23.32 1.97
N THR A 370 8.68 22.18 1.46
CA THR A 370 8.85 20.95 2.24
C THR A 370 9.83 21.11 3.42
N HIS A 371 10.81 22.03 3.34
CA HIS A 371 11.75 22.30 4.45
C HIS A 371 11.04 22.72 5.74
N LEU A 372 9.82 23.27 5.65
CA LEU A 372 9.04 23.72 6.80
C LEU A 372 8.47 22.57 7.64
N PHE A 373 8.40 21.34 7.09
CA PHE A 373 7.61 20.22 7.62
C PHE A 373 8.39 18.90 7.81
N VAL A 374 9.71 18.95 7.65
CA VAL A 374 10.65 17.82 7.76
C VAL A 374 11.76 18.14 8.76
N GLU A 375 12.38 17.07 9.29
CA GLU A 375 13.42 17.12 10.32
C GLU A 375 14.84 16.97 9.75
N SER A 376 14.97 16.39 8.56
CA SER A 376 16.25 16.22 7.88
C SER A 376 16.16 16.49 6.37
N LEU A 377 17.31 16.77 5.75
CA LEU A 377 17.39 16.95 4.30
C LEU A 377 17.11 15.63 3.54
N GLU A 378 17.50 14.50 4.13
CA GLU A 378 17.23 13.16 3.61
C GLU A 378 15.73 12.86 3.59
N GLU A 379 15.01 13.14 4.69
CA GLU A 379 13.55 13.00 4.78
C GLU A 379 12.89 13.85 3.69
N LYS A 380 13.37 15.08 3.49
CA LYS A 380 12.87 15.98 2.46
C LYS A 380 13.05 15.40 1.05
N GLN A 381 14.27 14.99 0.70
CA GLN A 381 14.58 14.45 -0.62
C GLN A 381 13.72 13.22 -0.91
N SER A 382 13.66 12.28 0.03
CA SER A 382 12.87 11.05 -0.07
C SER A 382 11.37 11.34 -0.23
N SER A 383 10.81 12.24 0.58
CA SER A 383 9.39 12.62 0.55
C SER A 383 9.00 13.28 -0.78
N ASP A 384 9.76 14.28 -1.24
CA ASP A 384 9.49 14.97 -2.51
C ASP A 384 9.61 14.02 -3.71
N GLN A 385 10.65 13.17 -3.73
CA GLN A 385 10.85 12.18 -4.80
C GLN A 385 9.70 11.17 -4.84
N LEU A 386 9.32 10.63 -3.68
CA LEU A 386 8.22 9.68 -3.57
C LEU A 386 6.90 10.31 -4.01
N PHE A 387 6.58 11.51 -3.51
CA PHE A 387 5.34 12.21 -3.86
C PHE A 387 5.27 12.53 -5.36
N SER A 388 6.34 13.13 -5.91
CA SER A 388 6.45 13.46 -7.34
C SER A 388 6.29 12.23 -8.24
N MET A 389 6.95 11.12 -7.89
CA MET A 389 6.82 9.86 -8.60
C MET A 389 5.39 9.30 -8.51
N ARG A 390 4.73 9.36 -7.34
CA ARG A 390 3.35 8.86 -7.15
C ARG A 390 2.31 9.70 -7.90
N MET A 391 2.56 10.98 -8.07
CA MET A 391 1.70 11.87 -8.86
C MET A 391 1.80 11.56 -10.34
N SER A 392 3.00 11.29 -10.86
CA SER A 392 3.26 11.14 -12.29
C SER A 392 3.20 9.71 -12.84
N LEU A 393 3.66 8.72 -12.08
CA LEU A 393 3.78 7.33 -12.55
C LEU A 393 2.59 6.46 -12.13
N ARG A 394 2.19 5.57 -13.04
CA ARG A 394 1.24 4.50 -12.76
C ARG A 394 1.89 3.50 -11.81
N SER A 395 1.13 3.19 -10.78
CA SER A 395 1.46 2.17 -9.81
C SER A 395 1.08 0.78 -10.31
N ARG A 396 2.04 -0.16 -10.36
CA ARG A 396 1.77 -1.57 -10.72
C ARG A 396 1.74 -2.45 -9.47
N TYR A 397 0.60 -3.10 -9.26
CA TYR A 397 0.35 -3.99 -8.10
C TYR A 397 0.33 -5.48 -8.49
N ALA A 398 0.06 -5.81 -9.76
CA ALA A 398 0.03 -7.18 -10.28
C ALA A 398 0.28 -7.22 -11.81
N LYS A 399 0.20 -8.42 -12.39
CA LYS A 399 0.14 -8.66 -13.85
C LYS A 399 -1.09 -7.96 -14.46
N PRO A 400 -1.08 -7.56 -15.75
CA PRO A 400 -0.24 -8.06 -16.86
C PRO A 400 1.13 -7.39 -17.00
N SER A 401 2.04 -8.07 -17.72
CA SER A 401 3.36 -7.54 -18.07
C SER A 401 3.27 -6.19 -18.76
N PRO A 402 4.21 -5.26 -18.51
CA PRO A 402 4.25 -3.99 -19.21
C PRO A 402 4.22 -4.12 -20.74
N VAL A 403 3.45 -3.23 -21.36
CA VAL A 403 3.29 -3.12 -22.80
C VAL A 403 3.93 -1.80 -23.21
N LEU A 404 4.66 -1.78 -24.32
CA LEU A 404 5.21 -0.55 -24.90
C LEU A 404 4.05 0.22 -25.54
N GLN A 405 3.71 1.36 -24.94
CA GLN A 405 2.60 2.21 -25.38
C GLN A 405 2.83 3.66 -24.92
N LEU A 406 1.88 4.54 -25.24
CA LEU A 406 1.89 5.93 -24.78
C LEU A 406 2.27 6.06 -23.30
N GLY A 407 3.33 6.82 -23.01
CA GLY A 407 3.78 7.12 -21.65
C GLY A 407 4.69 6.05 -21.02
N THR A 408 5.01 4.96 -21.72
CA THR A 408 5.99 3.98 -21.23
C THR A 408 7.40 4.58 -21.26
N ILE A 409 8.08 4.57 -20.11
CA ILE A 409 9.45 5.06 -19.94
C ILE A 409 10.40 3.87 -20.03
N VAL A 410 11.41 4.03 -20.88
CA VAL A 410 12.44 3.03 -21.13
C VAL A 410 13.84 3.62 -20.97
N GLU A 411 14.80 2.75 -20.67
CA GLU A 411 16.20 3.10 -20.52
C GLU A 411 17.10 2.13 -21.29
N GLN A 412 18.13 2.66 -21.94
CA GLN A 412 19.19 1.88 -22.56
C GLN A 412 20.53 2.59 -22.40
N ASP A 413 21.50 1.92 -21.78
CA ASP A 413 22.89 2.38 -21.65
C ASP A 413 22.99 3.83 -21.11
N GLY A 414 22.13 4.19 -20.16
CA GLY A 414 22.03 5.53 -19.57
C GLY A 414 21.12 6.52 -20.31
N LEU A 415 20.62 6.16 -21.49
CA LEU A 415 19.67 6.97 -22.26
C LEU A 415 18.24 6.63 -21.85
N TYR A 416 17.54 7.62 -21.31
CA TYR A 416 16.12 7.54 -20.99
C TYR A 416 15.27 8.04 -22.16
N ALA A 417 14.13 7.41 -22.41
CA ALA A 417 13.16 7.86 -23.37
C ALA A 417 11.73 7.51 -22.95
N VAL A 418 10.74 8.27 -23.45
CA VAL A 418 9.32 8.01 -23.27
C VAL A 418 8.66 7.69 -24.61
N CYS A 419 7.82 6.66 -24.65
CA CYS A 419 7.05 6.34 -25.84
C CYS A 419 5.90 7.33 -26.02
N VAL A 420 5.78 7.90 -27.22
CA VAL A 420 4.73 8.86 -27.60
C VAL A 420 3.74 8.30 -28.62
N GLN A 421 3.78 6.99 -28.89
CA GLN A 421 2.82 6.32 -29.78
C GLN A 421 1.40 6.41 -29.20
N PRO A 422 0.38 6.82 -29.97
CA PRO A 422 -1.01 6.71 -29.55
C PRO A 422 -1.39 5.29 -29.08
N LEU A 423 -2.31 5.20 -28.11
CA LEU A 423 -2.73 3.91 -27.53
C LEU A 423 -3.37 2.97 -28.56
N CYS A 424 -4.17 3.52 -29.49
CA CYS A 424 -4.82 2.77 -30.57
C CYS A 424 -3.83 2.09 -31.52
N ASP A 425 -2.63 2.66 -31.64
CA ASP A 425 -1.56 2.19 -32.52
C ASP A 425 -0.53 1.32 -31.77
N SER A 426 -0.70 1.15 -30.47
CA SER A 426 0.17 0.30 -29.62
C SER A 426 -0.40 -1.12 -29.46
N VAL A 427 -1.55 -1.39 -30.07
CA VAL A 427 -2.29 -2.67 -30.04
C VAL A 427 -2.54 -3.18 -31.45
N ARG A 428 -2.99 -4.44 -31.57
CA ARG A 428 -3.36 -5.09 -32.86
C ARG A 428 -2.22 -5.06 -33.88
N ILE A 429 -0.98 -5.21 -33.41
CA ILE A 429 0.23 -5.21 -34.23
C ILE A 429 0.45 -6.61 -34.80
N ASN A 430 0.54 -6.71 -36.12
CA ASN A 430 0.91 -7.94 -36.82
C ASN A 430 2.37 -7.86 -37.25
N GLY A 431 3.24 -8.70 -36.67
CA GLY A 431 4.67 -8.69 -36.95
C GLY A 431 5.41 -7.66 -36.12
N SER A 432 6.15 -6.75 -36.76
CA SER A 432 6.90 -5.68 -36.11
C SER A 432 6.30 -4.29 -36.37
N ARG A 433 6.57 -3.34 -35.49
CA ARG A 433 6.16 -1.93 -35.62
C ARG A 433 7.21 -1.02 -35.03
N MET A 434 7.43 0.11 -35.72
CA MET A 434 8.24 1.19 -35.19
C MET A 434 7.47 1.99 -34.14
N PHE A 435 8.09 2.18 -32.97
CA PHE A 435 7.60 3.05 -31.92
C PHE A 435 8.46 4.32 -31.83
N PRO A 436 7.85 5.51 -31.76
CA PRO A 436 8.54 6.77 -31.49
C PRO A 436 8.87 6.86 -30.00
N LEU A 437 10.18 6.86 -29.70
CA LEU A 437 10.71 7.09 -28.37
C LEU A 437 11.32 8.49 -28.31
N LEU A 438 10.75 9.37 -27.49
CA LEU A 438 11.25 10.72 -27.28
C LEU A 438 12.27 10.74 -26.13
N PRO A 439 13.53 11.13 -26.37
CA PRO A 439 14.56 11.15 -25.33
C PRO A 439 14.22 12.07 -24.15
N LEU A 440 14.62 11.64 -22.96
CA LEU A 440 14.56 12.39 -21.71
C LEU A 440 15.98 12.72 -21.25
N GLU A 441 16.19 13.95 -20.80
CA GLU A 441 17.47 14.38 -20.25
C GLU A 441 17.49 14.22 -18.73
N ILE A 442 18.61 13.76 -18.19
CA ILE A 442 18.83 13.68 -16.74
C ILE A 442 19.10 15.09 -16.22
N VAL A 443 18.40 15.47 -15.16
CA VAL A 443 18.60 16.74 -14.45
C VAL A 443 19.36 16.47 -13.17
N ASN A 444 20.56 17.03 -13.06
CA ASN A 444 21.40 16.87 -11.87
C ASN A 444 21.03 17.89 -10.78
N GLU A 445 21.41 17.60 -9.54
CA GLU A 445 21.27 18.57 -8.46
C GLU A 445 22.10 19.83 -8.76
N GLY A 446 21.47 21.00 -8.70
CA GLY A 446 22.10 22.29 -9.03
C GLY A 446 21.81 22.80 -10.44
N ASP A 447 21.25 21.97 -11.33
CA ASP A 447 20.78 22.44 -12.63
C ASP A 447 19.64 23.46 -12.47
N ARG A 448 19.70 24.56 -13.23
CA ARG A 448 18.63 25.58 -13.25
C ARG A 448 17.38 25.10 -13.99
N SER A 449 17.48 24.01 -14.74
CA SER A 449 16.38 23.47 -15.54
C SER A 449 15.40 22.71 -14.65
N PRO A 450 14.08 22.96 -14.77
CA PRO A 450 13.10 22.17 -14.04
C PRO A 450 13.08 20.72 -14.56
N SER A 451 12.88 19.78 -13.64
CA SER A 451 12.58 18.39 -13.98
C SER A 451 11.09 18.20 -14.21
N ASP A 452 10.71 17.40 -15.21
CA ASP A 452 9.30 17.09 -15.48
C ASP A 452 8.83 15.84 -14.71
N LEU A 453 9.75 14.91 -14.44
CA LEU A 453 9.46 13.59 -13.88
C LEU A 453 10.55 13.12 -12.90
N THR A 454 10.16 12.26 -11.96
CA THR A 454 11.10 11.51 -11.09
C THR A 454 10.80 10.02 -11.25
N VAL A 455 11.82 9.21 -11.55
CA VAL A 455 11.73 7.75 -11.66
C VAL A 455 12.66 7.08 -10.67
N ARG A 456 12.30 5.87 -10.22
CA ARG A 456 13.19 5.04 -9.38
C ARG A 456 14.19 4.32 -10.28
N ASP A 457 15.47 4.41 -9.96
CA ASP A 457 16.52 3.66 -10.64
C ASP A 457 17.57 3.14 -9.66
N SER A 458 17.66 1.82 -9.54
CA SER A 458 18.61 1.14 -8.64
C SER A 458 20.07 1.35 -9.04
N ASN A 459 20.33 1.78 -10.28
CA ASN A 459 21.69 2.06 -10.77
C ASN A 459 22.17 3.48 -10.41
N SER A 460 21.29 4.32 -9.87
CA SER A 460 21.63 5.69 -9.44
C SER A 460 22.04 5.71 -7.96
N SER A 461 23.00 6.56 -7.59
CA SER A 461 23.53 6.67 -6.23
C SER A 461 22.47 7.05 -5.18
N GLY A 462 21.42 7.76 -5.58
CA GLY A 462 20.28 8.13 -4.72
C GLY A 462 19.03 7.27 -4.92
N GLY A 463 19.09 6.22 -5.74
CA GLY A 463 17.94 5.36 -6.06
C GLY A 463 16.84 6.02 -6.92
N TYR A 464 16.98 7.30 -7.27
CA TYR A 464 16.05 8.07 -8.09
C TYR A 464 16.79 8.91 -9.13
N VAL A 465 16.14 9.10 -10.28
CA VAL A 465 16.62 9.95 -11.38
C VAL A 465 15.54 10.96 -11.73
N ARG A 466 15.94 12.24 -11.82
CA ARG A 466 15.08 13.31 -12.30
C ARG A 466 15.25 13.46 -13.80
N LEU A 467 14.13 13.48 -14.52
CA LEU A 467 14.08 13.48 -15.97
C LEU A 467 13.34 14.73 -16.48
N ARG A 468 13.84 15.30 -17.57
CA ARG A 468 13.24 16.42 -18.28
C ARG A 468 12.89 16.00 -19.69
N LEU A 469 11.68 16.35 -20.11
CA LEU A 469 11.22 16.18 -21.48
C LEU A 469 11.90 17.22 -22.36
N VAL A 470 12.45 16.77 -23.48
CA VAL A 470 12.88 17.68 -24.54
C VAL A 470 12.02 17.42 -25.77
N PRO A 471 10.92 18.19 -25.96
CA PRO A 471 9.91 17.90 -26.97
C PRO A 471 10.36 18.31 -28.39
N LYS A 472 11.56 17.94 -28.82
CA LYS A 472 12.05 18.27 -30.16
C LYS A 472 11.70 17.14 -31.14
N PRO A 473 10.89 17.40 -32.19
CA PRO A 473 10.59 16.42 -33.24
C PRO A 473 11.83 15.73 -33.81
N SER A 474 12.91 16.49 -34.03
CA SER A 474 14.18 15.99 -34.57
C SER A 474 14.93 15.01 -33.66
N ARG A 475 14.51 14.85 -32.39
CA ARG A 475 15.11 13.91 -31.43
C ARG A 475 14.35 12.59 -31.31
N ILE A 476 13.19 12.45 -31.96
CA ILE A 476 12.40 11.21 -31.87
C ILE A 476 13.22 10.04 -32.43
N LEU A 477 13.35 8.99 -31.62
CA LEU A 477 14.01 7.74 -31.98
C LEU A 477 12.94 6.75 -32.43
N MET A 478 12.92 6.43 -33.72
CA MET A 478 12.07 5.35 -34.25
C MET A 478 12.77 4.02 -34.00
N ARG A 479 12.15 3.14 -33.20
CA ARG A 479 12.70 1.82 -32.85
C ARG A 479 11.72 0.73 -33.20
N ASP A 480 12.19 -0.32 -33.87
CA ASP A 480 11.34 -1.42 -34.32
C ASP A 480 11.25 -2.53 -33.27
N PHE A 481 10.02 -2.96 -32.96
CA PHE A 481 9.72 -3.97 -31.96
C PHE A 481 8.76 -5.02 -32.51
N GLU A 482 9.04 -6.28 -32.20
CA GLU A 482 8.14 -7.40 -32.49
C GLU A 482 6.97 -7.45 -31.50
N SER A 483 5.77 -7.59 -32.06
CA SER A 483 4.56 -7.90 -31.31
C SER A 483 4.62 -9.30 -30.69
N SER A 484 3.94 -9.46 -29.56
CA SER A 484 3.59 -10.78 -29.03
C SER A 484 2.33 -11.32 -29.71
N ALA A 485 1.99 -12.59 -29.46
CA ALA A 485 0.78 -13.22 -29.98
C ALA A 485 -0.53 -12.48 -29.65
N SER A 486 -0.53 -11.59 -28.64
CA SER A 486 -1.68 -10.73 -28.33
C SER A 486 -1.71 -9.40 -29.10
N GLY A 487 -0.91 -9.25 -30.16
CA GLY A 487 -0.86 -8.04 -30.97
C GLY A 487 -0.27 -6.81 -30.27
N THR A 488 0.50 -7.01 -29.20
CA THR A 488 1.10 -5.92 -28.40
C THR A 488 2.58 -6.20 -28.13
N VAL A 489 3.41 -5.16 -28.04
CA VAL A 489 4.81 -5.30 -27.66
C VAL A 489 4.92 -5.39 -26.13
N LYS A 490 5.23 -6.59 -25.61
CA LYS A 490 5.31 -6.86 -24.17
C LYS A 490 6.75 -6.98 -23.70
N VAL A 491 7.02 -6.59 -22.46
CA VAL A 491 8.33 -6.85 -21.85
C VAL A 491 8.60 -8.34 -21.72
N ARG A 492 9.87 -8.72 -21.87
CA ARG A 492 10.41 -10.03 -21.54
C ARG A 492 11.27 -9.89 -20.29
N ARG A 493 11.09 -10.79 -19.33
CA ARG A 493 11.84 -10.78 -18.07
C ARG A 493 13.11 -11.60 -18.22
N TYR A 494 14.28 -10.97 -18.02
CA TYR A 494 15.58 -11.63 -18.04
C TYR A 494 16.38 -11.21 -16.80
N ARG A 495 16.87 -12.19 -16.01
CA ARG A 495 17.63 -11.94 -14.77
C ARG A 495 16.97 -10.90 -13.84
N LYS A 496 15.65 -11.03 -13.61
CA LYS A 496 14.79 -10.11 -12.84
C LYS A 496 14.56 -8.72 -13.44
N VAL A 497 15.18 -8.38 -14.57
CA VAL A 497 14.99 -7.11 -15.28
C VAL A 497 13.96 -7.28 -16.39
N GLU A 498 13.01 -6.37 -16.48
CA GLU A 498 12.02 -6.34 -17.56
C GLU A 498 12.55 -5.51 -18.72
N ARG A 499 12.59 -6.09 -19.93
CA ARG A 499 13.13 -5.43 -21.12
C ARG A 499 12.24 -5.62 -22.34
N PHE A 500 12.15 -4.59 -23.17
CA PHE A 500 11.70 -4.70 -24.55
C PHE A 500 12.89 -5.04 -25.44
N SER A 501 12.69 -5.92 -26.41
CA SER A 501 13.74 -6.33 -27.36
C SER A 501 13.43 -5.73 -28.72
N GLU A 502 14.38 -4.95 -29.26
CA GLU A 502 14.29 -4.51 -30.65
C GLU A 502 14.42 -5.69 -31.61
N VAL A 503 13.84 -5.54 -32.80
CA VAL A 503 14.08 -6.44 -33.92
C VAL A 503 15.57 -6.47 -34.23
N LYS A 504 16.14 -7.67 -34.37
CA LYS A 504 17.58 -7.83 -34.63
C LYS A 504 17.91 -7.36 -36.04
N VAL A 505 18.77 -6.36 -36.16
CA VAL A 505 19.37 -5.97 -37.44
C VAL A 505 20.76 -6.58 -37.53
N LYS A 506 21.01 -7.43 -38.53
CA LYS A 506 22.31 -8.14 -38.73
C LYS A 506 22.79 -8.91 -37.48
N GLY A 507 21.88 -9.58 -36.78
CA GLY A 507 22.18 -10.42 -35.61
C GLY A 507 22.42 -9.68 -34.30
N ARG A 508 22.44 -8.34 -34.28
CA ARG A 508 22.53 -7.53 -33.05
C ARG A 508 21.18 -6.85 -32.81
N GLY A 509 20.51 -7.22 -31.71
CA GLY A 509 19.30 -6.54 -31.23
C GLY A 509 19.63 -5.78 -29.96
N LYS A 510 19.22 -4.52 -29.90
CA LYS A 510 19.31 -3.72 -28.68
C LYS A 510 18.12 -4.04 -27.76
N SER A 511 18.29 -3.81 -26.46
CA SER A 511 17.24 -4.06 -25.48
C SER A 511 17.06 -2.83 -24.61
N TRP A 512 15.81 -2.44 -24.42
CA TRP A 512 15.41 -1.32 -23.59
C TRP A 512 14.86 -1.84 -22.28
N ARG A 513 15.44 -1.43 -21.15
CA ARG A 513 14.89 -1.71 -19.83
C ARG A 513 13.63 -0.90 -19.63
N TRP A 514 12.58 -1.54 -19.14
CA TRP A 514 11.39 -0.84 -18.68
C TRP A 514 11.66 -0.16 -17.33
N VAL A 515 11.33 1.12 -17.22
CA VAL A 515 11.54 1.94 -16.02
C VAL A 515 10.22 2.20 -15.31
N GLY A 516 9.15 2.47 -16.05
CA GLY A 516 7.84 2.82 -15.50
C GLY A 516 6.85 3.21 -16.59
N ASP A 517 5.58 3.39 -16.21
CA ASP A 517 4.57 3.97 -17.09
C ASP A 517 4.03 5.26 -16.47
N LEU A 518 3.82 6.29 -17.27
CA LEU A 518 3.12 7.49 -16.84
C LEU A 518 1.63 7.22 -16.61
N LYS A 519 0.99 8.03 -15.76
CA LYS A 519 -0.48 8.13 -15.75
C LYS A 519 -0.96 8.77 -17.06
N ALA A 520 -2.22 8.49 -17.42
CA ALA A 520 -2.80 8.89 -18.71
C ALA A 520 -2.62 10.40 -18.98
N ASP A 521 -3.04 11.25 -18.05
CA ASP A 521 -2.97 12.71 -18.21
C ASP A 521 -1.53 13.22 -18.35
N HIS A 522 -0.60 12.63 -17.60
CA HIS A 522 0.82 12.95 -17.70
C HIS A 522 1.39 12.54 -19.06
N ALA A 523 1.00 11.37 -19.58
CA ALA A 523 1.42 10.91 -20.90
C ALA A 523 0.83 11.79 -22.01
N GLN A 524 -0.45 12.14 -21.92
CA GLN A 524 -1.12 13.05 -22.87
C GLN A 524 -0.49 14.43 -22.88
N ARG A 525 -0.17 14.99 -21.71
CA ARG A 525 0.55 16.27 -21.59
C ARG A 525 1.92 16.25 -22.30
N MET A 526 2.61 15.11 -22.33
CA MET A 526 3.87 15.01 -23.06
C MET A 526 3.67 15.03 -24.58
N VAL A 527 2.62 14.37 -25.07
CA VAL A 527 2.27 14.38 -26.49
C VAL A 527 1.84 15.77 -26.93
N GLU A 528 1.01 16.46 -26.13
CA GLU A 528 0.62 17.85 -26.40
C GLU A 528 1.85 18.72 -26.62
N ARG A 529 2.84 18.66 -25.72
CA ARG A 529 4.05 19.50 -25.80
C ARG A 529 4.89 19.19 -27.03
N LEU A 530 4.85 17.95 -27.52
CA LEU A 530 5.52 17.57 -28.75
C LEU A 530 4.71 18.04 -29.97
N SER A 531 3.40 17.87 -29.96
CA SER A 531 2.49 18.32 -31.01
C SER A 531 2.52 19.84 -31.19
N SER A 532 2.65 20.62 -30.12
CA SER A 532 2.81 22.07 -30.18
C SER A 532 4.07 22.47 -30.94
N GLU A 533 5.14 21.68 -30.85
CA GLU A 533 6.41 21.93 -31.56
C GLU A 533 6.32 21.55 -33.04
N PHE A 534 5.60 20.47 -33.37
CA PHE A 534 5.29 20.10 -34.75
C PHE A 534 4.41 21.12 -35.46
N SER A 535 3.49 21.74 -34.72
CA SER A 535 2.48 22.65 -35.27
C SER A 535 2.96 24.09 -35.38
N ARG A 536 4.22 24.39 -35.02
CA ARG A 536 4.80 25.72 -35.15
C ARG A 536 4.80 26.15 -36.61
N VAL A 537 4.21 27.32 -36.88
CA VAL A 537 4.24 27.92 -38.21
C VAL A 537 5.61 28.57 -38.41
N GLY A 538 6.34 28.13 -39.43
CA GLY A 538 7.56 28.80 -39.87
C GLY A 538 7.20 30.08 -40.61
N LEU A 539 7.19 31.22 -39.90
CA LEU A 539 7.05 32.54 -40.50
C LEU A 539 8.43 33.20 -40.63
N GLU A 540 8.81 33.55 -41.86
CA GLU A 540 9.91 34.48 -42.12
C GLU A 540 9.34 35.91 -42.11
N GLU A 541 9.17 36.48 -40.92
CA GLU A 541 8.73 37.86 -40.79
C GLU A 541 9.92 38.80 -40.91
N ALA A 542 9.72 39.93 -41.59
CA ALA A 542 10.73 40.97 -41.68
C ALA A 542 11.09 41.46 -40.26
N GLU A 543 12.39 41.54 -39.95
CA GLU A 543 12.88 41.97 -38.64
C GLU A 543 12.38 43.40 -38.29
N SER A 544 12.10 44.21 -39.31
CA SER A 544 11.49 45.54 -39.18
C SER A 544 10.07 45.54 -38.58
N LEU A 545 9.36 44.41 -38.55
CA LEU A 545 8.07 44.26 -37.86
C LEU A 545 8.24 43.89 -36.38
N ARG A 546 9.42 43.42 -35.97
CA ARG A 546 9.76 43.08 -34.57
C ARG A 546 10.31 44.27 -33.81
N GLN A 547 11.02 45.15 -34.50
CA GLN A 547 11.44 46.45 -34.00
C GLN A 547 10.27 47.41 -34.21
N GLY A 548 9.33 47.45 -33.27
CA GLY A 548 8.21 48.38 -33.31
C GLY A 548 8.67 49.80 -33.64
N TRP A 549 7.90 50.49 -34.47
CA TRP A 549 8.15 51.88 -34.87
C TRP A 549 8.08 52.85 -33.70
#